data_AF-A0A2W0G6C8-F1
#
_entry.id   AF-A0A2W0G6C8-F1
#
_cell.length_a   1.000
_cell.length_b   1.000
_cell.length_c   1.000
_cell.angle_alpha   90.00
_cell.angle_beta   90.00
_cell.angle_gamma   90.00
#
_symmetry.space_group_name_H-M   'P 1'
#
loop_
_entity.id
_entity.type
_entity.pdbx_description
1 polymer ?
#
loop_
_entity_poly.entity_id
_entity_poly.type
_entity_poly.pdbx_seq_one_letter_code
_entity_poly.pdbx_strand_id
1 'polypeptide(L)' 'MKKKNTGLIASGLSHPEIRQGDKWRDGWGDIVTVESYRFNRVTFIRDGYLSPCTLNESRFIKEFNPVGEVMP' A
#
# COMPACT_ATOMS: atom_id res chain seq x y z
N MET A 1 10.80 30.09 -31.83
CA MET A 1 10.16 29.76 -30.53
C MET A 1 10.55 28.35 -30.14
N LYS A 2 11.37 28.16 -29.09
CA LYS A 2 11.71 26.83 -28.56
C LYS A 2 10.77 26.53 -27.38
N LYS A 3 9.90 25.52 -27.52
CA LYS A 3 9.02 25.04 -26.46
C LYS A 3 9.89 24.42 -25.35
N LYS A 4 9.79 24.96 -24.14
CA LYS A 4 10.38 24.38 -22.93
C LYS A 4 9.52 23.20 -22.51
N ASN A 5 10.00 22.00 -22.80
CA ASN A 5 9.53 20.73 -22.26
C ASN A 5 10.00 20.61 -20.80
N THR A 6 9.36 21.35 -19.90
CA THR A 6 9.45 21.08 -18.46
C THR A 6 8.64 19.82 -18.16
N GLY A 7 9.25 18.66 -18.42
CA GLY A 7 8.84 17.41 -17.80
C GLY A 7 9.15 17.50 -16.32
N LEU A 8 8.18 17.98 -15.54
CA LEU A 8 8.19 17.84 -14.09
C LEU A 8 7.95 16.36 -13.78
N ILE A 9 9.01 15.56 -13.85
CA ILE A 9 9.05 14.28 -13.15
C ILE A 9 9.18 14.63 -11.66
N ALA A 10 8.04 14.90 -11.05
CA ALA A 10 7.91 14.92 -9.60
C ALA A 10 8.04 13.47 -9.12
N SER A 11 9.26 12.95 -9.09
CA SER A 11 9.60 11.71 -8.40
C SER A 11 9.63 11.98 -6.89
N GLY A 12 8.55 12.54 -6.35
CA GLY A 12 8.23 12.37 -4.94
C GLY A 12 7.75 10.93 -4.83
N LEU A 13 8.31 10.15 -3.90
CA LEU A 13 7.83 8.82 -3.56
C LEU A 13 6.30 8.90 -3.43
N SER A 14 5.59 8.45 -4.47
CA SER A 14 4.13 8.46 -4.44
C SER A 14 3.77 7.54 -3.29
N HIS A 15 3.17 8.10 -2.25
CA HIS A 15 2.76 7.32 -1.10
C HIS A 15 1.94 6.15 -1.65
N PRO A 16 2.32 4.88 -1.39
CA PRO A 16 1.61 3.76 -1.95
C PRO A 16 0.14 3.88 -1.59
N GLU A 17 -0.72 3.98 -2.61
CA GLU A 17 -2.15 4.15 -2.42
C GLU A 17 -2.72 2.84 -1.89
N ILE A 18 -3.26 2.86 -0.67
CA ILE A 18 -3.83 1.67 -0.05
C ILE A 18 -5.27 1.51 -0.55
N ARG A 19 -5.53 0.41 -1.26
CA ARG A 19 -6.84 0.05 -1.79
C ARG A 19 -7.33 -1.27 -1.19
N GLN A 20 -8.64 -1.41 -1.12
CA GLN A 20 -9.26 -2.69 -0.78
C GLN A 20 -8.89 -3.75 -1.83
N GLY A 21 -8.45 -4.92 -1.38
CA GLY A 21 -7.95 -6.02 -2.19
C GLY A 21 -6.42 -6.04 -2.34
N ASP A 22 -5.73 -4.94 -2.02
CA ASP A 22 -4.27 -4.90 -2.15
C ASP A 22 -3.60 -5.92 -1.24
N LYS A 23 -2.54 -6.55 -1.78
CA LYS A 23 -1.68 -7.45 -1.01
C LYS A 23 -0.44 -6.72 -0.53
N TRP A 24 -0.16 -6.86 0.76
CA TRP A 24 0.97 -6.25 1.42
C TRP A 24 1.78 -7.31 2.15
N ARG A 25 3.09 -7.15 2.21
CA ARG A 25 4.00 -8.06 2.91
C ARG A 25 4.54 -7.39 4.16
N ASP A 26 4.48 -8.05 5.30
CA ASP A 26 5.08 -7.55 6.54
C ASP A 26 6.60 -7.85 6.64
N GLY A 27 7.23 -7.36 7.71
CA GLY A 27 8.66 -7.56 7.96
C GLY A 27 9.08 -9.03 8.19
N TRP A 28 8.14 -9.94 8.48
CA TRP A 28 8.40 -11.37 8.64
C TRP A 28 8.19 -12.16 7.35
N GLY A 29 7.60 -11.54 6.34
CA GLY A 29 7.34 -12.13 5.03
C GLY A 29 5.90 -12.59 4.84
N ASP A 30 5.04 -12.41 5.85
CA ASP A 30 3.63 -12.79 5.75
C ASP A 30 2.87 -11.83 4.83
N ILE A 31 1.96 -12.39 4.04
CA ILE A 31 1.10 -11.62 3.16
C ILE A 31 -0.21 -11.30 3.86
N VAL A 32 -0.62 -10.04 3.76
CA VAL A 32 -1.92 -9.56 4.21
C VAL A 32 -2.70 -8.99 3.05
N THR A 33 -4.01 -9.13 3.11
CA THR A 33 -4.94 -8.56 2.13
C THR A 33 -5.71 -7.43 2.79
N VAL A 34 -5.67 -6.24 2.21
CA VAL A 34 -6.42 -5.08 2.69
C VAL A 34 -7.91 -5.34 2.48
N GLU A 35 -8.67 -5.38 3.57
CA GLU A 35 -10.12 -5.52 3.54
C GLU A 35 -10.78 -4.15 3.37
N SER A 36 -10.28 -3.12 4.05
CA SER A 36 -10.79 -1.76 3.91
C SER A 36 -9.77 -0.71 4.37
N TYR A 37 -9.93 0.52 3.86
CA TYR A 37 -9.16 1.68 4.28
C TYR A 37 -10.10 2.87 4.53
N ARG A 38 -10.28 3.26 5.80
CA ARG A 38 -11.21 4.33 6.22
C ARG A 38 -10.65 5.05 7.45
N PHE A 39 -10.90 6.35 7.55
CA PHE A 39 -10.50 7.16 8.72
C PHE A 39 -9.01 7.02 9.10
N ASN A 40 -8.12 6.97 8.10
CA ASN A 40 -6.67 6.72 8.27
C ASN A 40 -6.35 5.40 8.98
N ARG A 41 -7.24 4.42 8.89
CA ARG A 41 -7.08 3.07 9.41
C ARG A 41 -7.22 2.05 8.30
N VAL A 42 -6.27 1.13 8.28
CA VAL A 42 -6.21 0.00 7.36
C VAL A 42 -6.66 -1.23 8.11
N THR A 43 -7.72 -1.86 7.61
CA THR A 43 -8.18 -3.17 8.07
C THR A 43 -7.73 -4.21 7.07
N PHE A 44 -7.08 -5.28 7.53
CA PHE A 44 -6.52 -6.32 6.67
C PHE A 44 -6.65 -7.70 7.30
N ILE A 45 -6.67 -8.73 6.45
CA ILE A 45 -6.65 -10.14 6.82
C ILE A 45 -5.24 -10.69 6.59
N ARG A 46 -4.70 -11.40 7.59
CA ARG A 46 -3.47 -12.19 7.44
C ARG A 46 -3.80 -13.55 6.85
N ASP A 47 -2.95 -14.04 5.96
CA ASP A 47 -3.11 -15.41 5.46
C ASP A 47 -3.07 -16.41 6.62
N GLY A 48 -3.98 -17.39 6.61
CA GLY A 48 -4.17 -18.35 7.70
C GLY A 48 -4.88 -17.83 8.97
N TYR A 49 -5.28 -16.55 9.02
CA TYR A 49 -6.05 -15.98 10.14
C TYR A 49 -7.40 -15.43 9.68
N LEU A 50 -8.50 -15.90 10.28
CA LEU A 50 -9.85 -15.47 9.92
C LEU A 50 -10.24 -14.10 10.50
N SER A 51 -9.52 -13.60 11.51
CA SER A 51 -9.86 -12.35 12.18
C SER A 51 -9.15 -11.15 11.53
N PRO A 52 -9.87 -10.08 11.18
CA PRO A 52 -9.25 -8.86 10.70
C PRO A 52 -8.43 -8.16 11.77
N CYS A 53 -7.34 -7.54 11.33
CA CYS A 53 -6.49 -6.65 12.10
C CYS A 53 -6.67 -5.23 11.58
N THR A 54 -6.68 -4.24 12.47
CA THR A 54 -6.80 -2.82 12.10
C THR A 54 -5.62 -2.04 12.63
N LEU A 55 -4.92 -1.32 11.76
CA LEU A 55 -3.78 -0.46 12.10
C LEU A 55 -3.99 0.95 11.55
N ASN A 56 -3.29 1.92 12.14
CA ASN A 56 -3.20 3.27 11.55
C ASN A 56 -2.40 3.19 10.25
N GLU A 57 -2.78 3.97 9.24
CA GLU A 57 -2.08 4.09 7.96
C GLU A 57 -0.57 4.27 8.14
N SER A 58 -0.16 5.24 8.96
CA SER A 58 1.26 5.57 9.17
C SER A 58 2.07 4.40 9.74
N ARG A 59 1.43 3.52 10.50
CA ARG A 59 2.08 2.30 11.00
C ARG A 59 2.11 1.23 9.92
N PHE A 60 1.01 1.06 9.20
CA PHE A 60 0.89 0.10 8.11
C PHE A 60 1.93 0.32 7.02
N ILE A 61 2.06 1.54 6.49
CA ILE A 61 3.06 1.89 5.46
C ILE A 61 4.52 1.71 5.91
N LYS A 62 4.77 1.66 7.23
CA LYS A 62 6.11 1.54 7.81
C LYS A 62 6.49 0.08 8.04
N GLU A 63 5.51 -0.73 8.44
CA GLU A 63 5.71 -2.14 8.78
C GLU A 63 5.47 -3.08 7.58
N PHE A 64 4.74 -2.60 6.56
CA PHE A 64 4.33 -3.38 5.41
C PHE A 64 4.79 -2.73 4.11
N ASN A 65 5.03 -3.56 3.09
CA ASN A 65 5.36 -3.12 1.74
C ASN A 65 4.34 -3.68 0.74
N PRO A 66 3.92 -2.91 -0.27
CA PRO A 66 3.02 -3.44 -1.30
C PRO A 66 3.70 -4.59 -2.04
N VAL A 67 3.00 -5.71 -2.17
CA VAL A 67 3.42 -6.80 -3.04
C VAL A 67 3.04 -6.34 -4.43
N GLY A 68 3.99 -5.72 -5.14
CA GLY A 68 3.76 -5.18 -6.48
C GLY A 68 2.95 -6.16 -7.31
N GLU A 69 1.76 -5.74 -7.72
CA GLU A 69 0.92 -6.53 -8.59
C GLU A 69 1.67 -6.60 -9.93
N VAL A 70 2.22 -7.77 -10.25
CA VAL A 70 2.63 -8.09 -11.61
C VAL A 70 1.36 -8.04 -12.45
N MET A 71 1.09 -6.89 -13.06
CA MET A 71 0.13 -6.85 -14.16
C MET A 71 0.64 -7.83 -15.24
N PRO A 72 -0.15 -8.82 -15.66
CA PRO A 72 0.20 -9.69 -16.77
C PRO A 72 0.27 -8.94 -18.10
#